data_AF-A0A5N5WGE8-F1
#
_entry.id   AF-A0A5N5WGE8-F1
#
_cell.length_a   1.000
_cell.length_b   1.000
_cell.length_c   1.000
_cell.angle_alpha   90.00
_cell.angle_beta   90.00
_cell.angle_gamma   90.00
#
_symmetry.space_group_name_H-M   'P 1'
#
loop_
_entity.id
_entity.type
_entity.pdbx_description
1 polymer ?
#
loop_
_entity_poly.entity_id
_entity_poly.type
_entity_poly.pdbx_seq_one_letter_code
_entity_poly.pdbx_strand_id
1 'polypeptide(L)'
;MRFTTVFAMLAAAMGVVAEESINIKVCNGINQAGDCRNFEIYLQHQCFNLNGTPVAGNVRSFVIPSGYRCRFWSSTQCNGGGTGDVRSPGTQVNGHPQVKSVKCYPNN
;
A
#
# COMPACT_ATOMS: atom_id res chain seq x y z
N MET A 1 -24.14 58.87 -2.75
CA MET A 1 -23.14 57.85 -3.13
C MET A 1 -23.30 56.67 -2.17
N ARG A 2 -23.82 55.53 -2.62
CA ARG A 2 -23.93 54.31 -1.80
C ARG A 2 -23.04 53.27 -2.45
N PHE A 3 -21.91 52.97 -1.82
CA PHE A 3 -20.95 51.97 -2.27
C PHE A 3 -21.47 50.59 -1.90
N THR A 4 -21.91 49.82 -2.89
CA THR A 4 -22.18 48.39 -2.76
C THR A 4 -20.86 47.65 -2.77
N THR A 5 -20.43 47.19 -1.60
CA THR A 5 -19.27 46.30 -1.44
C THR A 5 -19.67 44.88 -1.84
N VAL A 6 -19.10 44.40 -2.96
CA VAL A 6 -19.20 43.01 -3.38
C VAL A 6 -18.12 42.22 -2.63
N PHE A 7 -18.53 41.43 -1.65
CA PHE A 7 -17.67 40.41 -1.05
C PHE A 7 -17.53 39.24 -2.02
N ALA A 8 -16.39 39.16 -2.70
CA ALA A 8 -16.01 37.96 -3.46
C ALA A 8 -15.60 36.87 -2.47
N MET A 9 -16.42 35.82 -2.33
CA MET A 9 -16.05 34.60 -1.61
C MET A 9 -15.05 33.80 -2.45
N LEU A 10 -13.80 33.74 -1.98
CA LEU A 10 -12.79 32.86 -2.54
C LEU A 10 -13.07 31.43 -2.06
N ALA A 11 -13.71 30.62 -2.90
CA ALA A 11 -13.88 29.20 -2.64
C ALA A 11 -12.52 28.51 -2.78
N ALA A 12 -11.88 28.20 -1.65
CA ALA A 12 -10.77 27.26 -1.63
C ALA A 12 -11.31 25.88 -1.96
N ALA A 13 -11.12 25.43 -3.20
CA ALA A 13 -11.29 24.04 -3.58
C ALA A 13 -10.24 23.21 -2.84
N MET A 14 -10.58 22.75 -1.63
CA MET A 14 -9.84 21.70 -0.96
C MET A 14 -10.08 20.42 -1.75
N GLY A 15 -9.23 20.17 -2.74
CA GLY A 15 -9.16 18.90 -3.43
C GLY A 15 -8.88 17.82 -2.39
N VAL A 16 -9.92 17.12 -1.96
CA VAL A 16 -9.75 15.82 -1.31
C VAL A 16 -9.12 14.95 -2.39
N VAL A 17 -7.81 14.77 -2.34
CA VAL A 17 -7.17 13.72 -3.12
C VAL A 17 -7.77 12.44 -2.56
N ALA A 18 -8.70 11.82 -3.28
CA ALA A 18 -9.21 10.52 -2.87
C ALA A 18 -7.99 9.62 -2.73
N GLU A 19 -7.72 9.14 -1.52
CA GLU A 19 -6.64 8.19 -1.30
C GLU A 19 -6.98 6.94 -2.11
N GLU A 20 -6.28 6.76 -3.23
CA GLU A 20 -6.44 5.60 -4.08
C GLU A 20 -5.98 4.38 -3.28
N SER A 21 -6.84 3.36 -3.17
CA SER A 21 -6.50 2.09 -2.55
C SER A 21 -6.32 1.00 -3.61
N ILE A 22 -5.42 0.07 -3.33
CA ILE A 22 -5.26 -1.14 -4.13
C ILE A 22 -5.47 -2.37 -3.28
N ASN A 23 -5.96 -3.43 -3.91
CA ASN A 23 -6.05 -4.75 -3.28
C ASN A 23 -4.85 -5.59 -3.69
N ILE A 24 -4.01 -5.96 -2.71
CA ILE A 24 -2.94 -6.93 -2.92
C ILE A 24 -3.33 -8.27 -2.31
N LYS A 25 -2.92 -9.37 -2.92
CA LYS A 25 -3.05 -10.71 -2.33
C LYS A 25 -1.72 -11.07 -1.67
N VAL A 26 -1.74 -11.60 -0.46
CA VAL A 26 -0.55 -12.07 0.25
C VAL A 26 -0.83 -13.46 0.78
N CYS A 27 0.14 -14.37 0.64
CA CYS A 27 0.02 -15.76 1.03
C CYS A 27 1.20 -16.23 1.88
N ASN A 28 0.94 -17.17 2.79
CA ASN A 28 1.97 -17.83 3.59
C ASN A 28 2.62 -19.04 2.91
N GLY A 29 2.12 -19.45 1.75
CA GLY A 29 2.73 -20.44 0.86
C GLY A 29 3.39 -19.81 -0.36
N ILE A 30 4.29 -20.57 -0.98
CA ILE A 30 4.91 -20.20 -2.26
C ILE A 30 3.87 -20.39 -3.38
N ASN A 31 3.98 -19.63 -4.48
CA ASN A 31 3.10 -19.73 -5.65
C ASN A 31 1.60 -19.57 -5.33
N GLN A 32 1.25 -18.62 -4.46
CA GLN A 32 -0.13 -18.34 -4.04
C GLN A 32 -0.84 -19.52 -3.36
N ALA A 33 -0.10 -20.43 -2.77
CA ALA A 33 -0.63 -21.54 -1.98
C ALA A 33 -0.78 -21.18 -0.49
N GLY A 34 -1.41 -22.08 0.27
CA GLY A 34 -1.63 -21.93 1.71
C GLY A 34 -2.73 -20.92 2.03
N ASP A 35 -2.58 -20.23 3.16
CA ASP A 35 -3.50 -19.16 3.55
C ASP A 35 -3.17 -17.89 2.78
N CYS A 36 -4.13 -17.45 1.97
CA CYS A 36 -4.06 -16.18 1.26
C CYS A 36 -5.08 -15.20 1.82
N ARG A 37 -4.73 -13.92 1.88
CA ARG A 37 -5.63 -12.83 2.22
C ARG A 37 -5.44 -11.67 1.26
N ASN A 38 -6.53 -10.98 0.96
CA ASN A 38 -6.49 -9.73 0.23
C ASN A 38 -6.44 -8.59 1.24
N PHE A 39 -5.59 -7.60 0.99
CA PHE A 39 -5.45 -6.42 1.81
C PHE A 39 -5.67 -5.18 0.96
N GLU A 40 -6.56 -4.33 1.43
CA GLU A 40 -6.75 -3.00 0.88
C GLU A 40 -5.69 -2.06 1.46
N ILE A 41 -4.89 -1.45 0.59
CA ILE A 41 -3.78 -0.58 0.94
C ILE A 41 -3.96 0.75 0.22
N TYR A 42 -4.10 1.83 0.99
CA TYR A 42 -4.07 3.21 0.51
C TYR A 42 -2.65 3.58 0.08
N LEU A 43 -2.54 4.08 -1.15
CA LEU A 43 -1.27 4.36 -1.79
C LEU A 43 -0.52 5.53 -1.11
N GLN A 44 0.81 5.55 -1.28
CA GLN A 44 1.74 6.64 -0.91
C GLN A 44 1.86 6.99 0.59
N HIS A 45 0.81 6.89 1.39
CA HIS A 45 0.79 7.35 2.79
C HIS A 45 0.70 6.19 3.78
N GLN A 46 -0.05 5.14 3.47
CA GLN A 46 -0.27 4.06 4.42
C GLN A 46 0.90 3.07 4.48
N CYS A 47 1.37 2.80 5.70
CA CYS A 47 2.11 1.59 6.02
C CYS A 47 1.13 0.56 6.57
N PHE A 48 0.81 -0.48 5.78
CA PHE A 48 -0.12 -1.51 6.21
C PHE A 48 0.61 -2.56 7.06
N ASN A 49 0.16 -2.75 8.29
CA ASN A 49 0.72 -3.74 9.21
C ASN A 49 0.01 -5.08 9.03
N LEU A 50 0.79 -6.14 8.78
CA LEU A 50 0.29 -7.50 8.61
C LEU A 50 0.11 -8.24 9.94
N ASN A 51 0.56 -7.69 11.08
CA ASN A 51 0.40 -8.32 12.39
C ASN A 51 -1.08 -8.65 12.68
N GLY A 52 -1.32 -9.82 13.28
CA GLY A 52 -2.68 -10.29 13.56
C GLY A 52 -3.37 -10.96 12.36
N THR A 53 -2.73 -10.97 11.19
CA THR A 53 -3.21 -11.72 10.03
C THR A 53 -2.58 -13.12 9.97
N PRO A 54 -3.24 -14.11 9.35
CA PRO A 54 -2.70 -15.47 9.23
C PRO A 54 -1.42 -15.58 8.39
N VAL A 55 -1.04 -14.50 7.68
CA VAL A 55 0.18 -14.44 6.86
C VAL A 55 1.32 -13.68 7.54
N ALA A 56 1.08 -13.10 8.73
CA ALA A 56 2.06 -12.30 9.46
C ALA A 56 3.33 -13.10 9.78
N GLY A 57 4.50 -12.55 9.49
CA GLY A 57 5.79 -13.17 9.83
C GLY A 57 6.11 -14.46 9.06
N ASN A 58 5.30 -14.81 8.06
CA ASN A 58 5.57 -15.93 7.16
C ASN A 58 5.08 -15.64 5.74
N VAL A 59 5.27 -14.42 5.23
CA VAL A 59 4.87 -14.06 3.87
C VAL A 59 5.80 -14.75 2.87
N ARG A 60 5.24 -15.57 1.97
CA ARG A 60 6.01 -16.36 1.00
C ARG A 60 5.73 -16.01 -0.46
N SER A 61 4.53 -15.52 -0.74
CA SER A 61 4.17 -14.98 -2.05
C SER A 61 3.14 -13.86 -1.92
N PHE A 62 3.09 -13.00 -2.92
CA PHE A 62 2.15 -11.89 -2.99
C PHE A 62 1.82 -11.59 -4.44
N VAL A 63 0.66 -10.98 -4.70
CA VAL A 63 0.21 -10.52 -6.02
C VAL A 63 -0.12 -9.04 -5.92
N ILE A 64 0.51 -8.27 -6.78
CA ILE A 64 0.38 -6.81 -6.87
C ILE A 64 -0.34 -6.49 -8.19
N PRO A 65 -1.40 -5.67 -8.17
CA PRO A 65 -2.12 -5.30 -9.39
C PRO A 65 -1.24 -4.53 -10.37
N SER A 66 -1.56 -4.63 -11.66
CA SER A 66 -0.86 -3.91 -12.73
C SER A 66 -0.88 -2.41 -12.50
N GLY A 67 0.23 -1.73 -12.84
CA GLY A 67 0.36 -0.28 -12.63
C GLY A 67 0.87 0.11 -11.25
N TYR A 68 1.14 -0.85 -10.35
CA TYR A 68 1.65 -0.57 -9.01
C TYR A 68 2.93 -1.33 -8.68
N ARG A 69 3.60 -0.85 -7.64
CA ARG A 69 4.73 -1.47 -6.96
C ARG A 69 4.54 -1.40 -5.46
N CYS A 70 5.01 -2.41 -4.75
CA CYS A 70 5.00 -2.42 -3.30
C CYS A 70 6.40 -2.70 -2.77
N ARG A 71 6.67 -2.19 -1.57
CA ARG A 71 7.82 -2.53 -0.77
C ARG A 71 7.35 -3.22 0.49
N PHE A 72 8.20 -4.08 1.02
CA PHE A 72 7.91 -4.88 2.19
C PHE A 72 8.98 -4.65 3.26
N TRP A 73 8.61 -4.69 4.52
CA TRP A 73 9.53 -4.45 5.64
C TRP A 73 9.37 -5.51 6.72
N SER A 74 10.46 -5.79 7.42
CA SER A 74 10.45 -6.64 8.62
C SER A 74 9.99 -5.89 9.88
N SER A 75 9.97 -4.55 9.83
CA SER A 75 9.34 -3.70 10.85
C SER A 75 7.84 -3.54 10.58
N THR A 76 7.09 -3.08 11.58
CA THR A 76 5.66 -2.77 11.45
C THR A 76 5.38 -1.34 11.01
N GLN A 77 6.42 -0.52 10.84
CA GLN A 77 6.34 0.93 10.61
C GLN A 77 6.90 1.34 9.24
N CYS A 78 7.19 0.37 8.35
CA CYS A 78 7.78 0.61 7.03
C CYS A 78 9.05 1.48 7.09
N ASN A 79 9.85 1.28 8.14
CA ASN A 79 11.11 1.97 8.41
C ASN A 79 12.25 0.96 8.53
N GLY A 80 13.46 1.37 8.17
CA GLY A 80 14.67 0.54 8.26
C GLY A 80 14.71 -0.65 7.29
N GLY A 81 15.57 -0.59 6.27
CA GLY A 81 16.01 -1.77 5.50
C GLY A 81 14.90 -2.65 4.91
N GLY A 82 13.94 -2.05 4.20
CA GLY A 82 12.91 -2.80 3.46
C GLY A 82 13.45 -3.50 2.21
N THR A 83 12.61 -4.29 1.57
CA THR A 83 12.89 -4.85 0.25
C THR A 83 13.07 -3.73 -0.78
N GLY A 84 13.68 -4.07 -1.92
CA GLY A 84 13.54 -3.25 -3.13
C GLY A 84 12.07 -3.13 -3.55
N ASP A 85 11.80 -2.22 -4.50
CA ASP A 85 10.48 -2.11 -5.12
C ASP A 85 10.13 -3.41 -5.85
N VAL A 86 9.06 -4.07 -5.43
CA VAL A 86 8.51 -5.22 -6.14
C VAL A 86 7.35 -4.77 -7.01
N ARG A 87 7.47 -4.96 -8.31
CA ARG A 87 6.46 -4.55 -9.30
C ARG A 87 5.46 -5.66 -9.56
N SER A 88 4.29 -5.27 -10.05
CA SER A 88 3.31 -6.17 -10.66
C SER A 88 3.97 -7.18 -11.62
N PRO A 89 3.49 -8.43 -11.69
CA PRO A 89 2.39 -8.99 -10.91
C PRO A 89 2.77 -9.37 -9.48
N GLY A 90 4.03 -9.17 -9.06
CA GLY A 90 4.56 -9.73 -7.82
C GLY A 90 4.68 -11.25 -7.95
N THR A 91 5.89 -11.74 -8.23
CA THR A 91 6.13 -13.18 -8.41
C THR A 91 7.34 -13.67 -7.62
N GLN A 92 7.81 -12.88 -6.64
CA GLN A 92 8.99 -13.26 -5.88
C GLN A 92 8.67 -14.35 -4.86
N VAL A 93 9.16 -15.54 -5.18
CA VAL A 93 9.37 -16.67 -4.29
C VAL A 93 10.36 -16.23 -3.20
N ASN A 94 9.83 -15.89 -2.03
CA ASN A 94 10.49 -16.05 -0.74
C ASN A 94 11.94 -15.53 -0.60
N GLY A 95 12.18 -14.24 -0.85
CA GLY A 95 13.40 -13.57 -0.37
C GLY A 95 13.30 -13.07 1.08
N HIS A 96 12.08 -12.91 1.62
CA HIS A 96 11.85 -12.16 2.87
C HIS A 96 10.67 -12.74 3.69
N PRO A 97 10.82 -13.92 4.32
CA PRO A 97 9.74 -14.54 5.10
C PRO A 97 9.29 -13.70 6.31
N GLN A 98 10.16 -12.83 6.82
CA GLN A 98 9.94 -12.04 8.04
C GLN A 98 9.24 -10.69 7.80
N VAL A 99 8.47 -10.55 6.72
CA VAL A 99 7.74 -9.31 6.44
C VAL A 99 6.60 -9.12 7.44
N LYS A 100 6.51 -7.89 7.98
CA LYS A 100 5.48 -7.45 8.92
C LYS A 100 4.69 -6.26 8.41
N SER A 101 5.21 -5.48 7.46
CA SER A 101 4.44 -4.39 6.87
C SER A 101 4.70 -4.23 5.38
N VAL A 102 3.76 -3.58 4.71
CA VAL A 102 3.76 -3.34 3.27
C VAL A 102 3.29 -1.92 2.97
N LYS A 103 3.87 -1.32 1.94
CA LYS A 103 3.45 -0.02 1.42
C LYS A 103 3.53 -0.04 -0.10
N CYS A 104 2.51 0.51 -0.73
CA CYS A 104 2.35 0.45 -2.18
C CYS A 104 2.29 1.84 -2.81
N TYR A 105 2.68 1.89 -4.08
CA TYR A 105 2.86 3.10 -4.86
C TYR A 105 2.42 2.84 -6.31
N PRO A 106 1.92 3.86 -7.01
CA PRO A 106 1.78 3.78 -8.47
C PRO A 106 3.15 3.67 -9.14
N ASN A 107 3.18 2.96 -10.27
CA ASN A 107 4.31 2.94 -11.19
C ASN A 107 4.29 4.25 -11.98
N ASN A 108 4.98 5.27 -11.47
CA ASN A 108 5.36 6.42 -12.28
C ASN A 108 6.39 6.02 -13.35
#